data_AF-A0AAD8SSJ5-F1
#
_entry.id   AF-A0AAD8SSJ5-F1
#
_cell.length_a   1.000
_cell.length_b   1.000
_cell.length_c   1.000
_cell.angle_alpha   90.00
_cell.angle_beta   90.00
_cell.angle_gamma   90.00
#
_symmetry.space_group_name_H-M   'P 1'
#
loop_
_entity.id
_entity.type
_entity.pdbx_description
1 polymer ?
#
loop_
_entity_poly.entity_id
_entity_poly.type
_entity_poly.pdbx_seq_one_letter_code
_entity_poly.pdbx_strand_id
1 'polypeptide(L)'
;MAAEDLEWERSKISNQDLNMLKRLGEDAIRFPSEESYPNPPMEYRPMIKDLIRIGSQFIGYREYASRTEEKLAEANKRVGALVQKLEQSEAARKKAELVASEAKAEADEARAKVASVEELQKRLEDAESALNEHKTAQAAREQGILKRLKSQIRRTETQTNQGFDLENPVNDPLLDTLSYLELHGSEIREGVANASAGLSTLFPYFFPKKEEPRLSLPLPRASIHQKTLD
;
A
#
# COMPACT_ATOMS: atom_id res chain seq x y z
N MET A 1 -8.48 50.80 2.29
CA MET A 1 -7.14 51.40 2.16
C MET A 1 -7.12 52.35 0.97
N ALA A 2 -7.84 53.48 1.03
CA ALA A 2 -7.94 54.41 -0.10
C ALA A 2 -8.19 55.87 0.34
N ALA A 3 -7.85 56.21 1.58
CA ALA A 3 -8.06 57.56 2.14
C ALA A 3 -6.74 58.29 2.46
N GLU A 4 -5.63 57.56 2.62
CA GLU A 4 -4.34 58.15 3.02
C GLU A 4 -3.48 58.63 1.83
N ASP A 5 -3.73 58.13 0.61
CA ASP A 5 -2.95 58.50 -0.59
C ASP A 5 -3.34 59.86 -1.19
N LEU A 6 -4.47 60.46 -0.76
CA LEU A 6 -4.94 61.76 -1.26
C LEU A 6 -4.35 62.97 -0.52
N GLU A 7 -3.71 62.77 0.63
CA GLU A 7 -3.10 63.87 1.41
C GLU A 7 -1.66 64.18 0.96
N TRP A 8 -0.95 63.23 0.33
CA TRP A 8 0.44 63.43 -0.07
C TRP A 8 0.63 64.31 -1.32
N GLU A 9 -0.35 64.32 -2.23
CA GLU A 9 -0.31 65.13 -3.47
C GLU A 9 -0.58 66.63 -3.23
N ARG A 10 -1.18 67.03 -2.09
CA ARG A 10 -1.52 68.44 -1.81
C ARG A 10 -0.38 69.26 -1.22
N SER A 11 0.73 68.64 -0.82
CA SER A 11 1.79 69.30 -0.05
C SER A 11 3.14 69.34 -0.77
N LYS A 12 3.15 69.75 -2.05
CA LYS A 12 4.37 70.14 -2.76
C LYS A 12 4.37 71.64 -3.08
N ILE A 13 4.37 72.46 -2.04
CA ILE A 13 4.96 73.80 -2.14
C ILE A 13 6.42 73.62 -1.71
N SER A 14 7.35 73.80 -2.65
CA SER A 14 8.77 73.69 -2.36
C SER A 14 9.19 74.78 -1.37
N ASN A 15 10.18 74.52 -0.52
CA ASN A 15 10.82 75.57 0.29
C ASN A 15 11.37 76.72 -0.58
N GLN A 16 11.66 76.44 -1.86
CA GLN A 16 12.02 77.43 -2.86
C GLN A 16 10.84 78.35 -3.21
N ASP A 17 9.64 77.80 -3.34
CA ASP A 17 8.40 78.56 -3.63
C ASP A 17 8.01 79.45 -2.44
N LEU A 18 8.14 78.92 -1.21
CA LEU A 18 7.92 79.68 0.02
C LEU A 18 8.89 80.85 0.18
N ASN A 19 10.16 80.66 -0.21
CA ASN A 19 11.15 81.75 -0.21
C ASN A 19 10.94 82.75 -1.34
N MET A 20 10.40 82.34 -2.49
CA MET A 20 9.99 83.28 -3.54
C MET A 20 8.80 84.14 -3.10
N LEU A 21 7.77 83.55 -2.49
CA LEU A 21 6.63 84.31 -1.96
C LEU A 21 7.07 85.32 -0.87
N LYS A 22 7.98 84.93 0.02
CA LYS A 22 8.50 85.85 1.05
C LYS A 22 9.34 87.00 0.49
N ARG A 23 10.07 86.77 -0.61
CA ARG A 23 10.84 87.84 -1.29
C ARG A 23 9.98 88.82 -2.07
N LEU A 24 8.80 88.38 -2.49
CA LEU A 24 7.90 89.18 -3.32
C LEU A 24 7.05 90.17 -2.47
N GLY A 25 6.89 89.94 -1.16
CA GLY A 25 6.14 90.86 -0.28
C GLY A 25 4.63 90.84 -0.56
N GLU A 26 3.82 91.27 0.41
CA GLU A 26 2.35 91.20 0.34
C GLU A 26 1.74 92.00 -0.84
N ASP A 27 2.50 92.95 -1.41
CA ASP A 27 2.07 93.77 -2.56
C ASP A 27 2.32 93.12 -3.94
N ALA A 28 3.12 92.04 -4.04
CA ALA A 28 3.39 91.39 -5.32
C ALA A 28 2.27 90.46 -5.79
N ILE A 29 1.28 90.20 -4.94
CA ILE A 29 0.03 89.52 -5.31
C ILE A 29 -1.13 90.54 -5.35
N ARG A 30 -0.84 91.80 -5.70
CA ARG A 30 -1.87 92.69 -6.22
C ARG A 30 -2.04 92.39 -7.71
N PHE A 31 -2.94 91.46 -8.02
CA PHE A 31 -3.47 91.40 -9.37
C PHE A 31 -4.09 92.77 -9.68
N PRO A 32 -3.77 93.39 -10.84
CA PRO A 32 -4.49 94.58 -11.28
C PRO A 32 -5.99 94.26 -11.23
N SER A 33 -6.81 95.17 -10.71
CA SER A 33 -8.28 95.02 -10.78
C SER A 33 -8.68 94.76 -12.24
N GLU A 34 -9.81 94.07 -12.47
CA GLU A 34 -10.27 93.67 -13.81
C GLU A 34 -10.30 94.82 -14.84
N GLU A 35 -10.35 96.08 -14.36
CA GLU A 35 -10.32 97.30 -15.17
C GLU A 35 -8.93 97.74 -15.68
N SER A 36 -7.85 97.15 -15.17
CA SER A 36 -6.47 97.55 -15.52
C SER A 36 -5.80 96.63 -16.53
N TYR A 37 -6.52 95.65 -17.08
CA TYR A 37 -6.07 94.99 -18.31
C TYR A 37 -6.54 95.79 -19.51
N PRO A 38 -5.64 96.28 -20.39
CA PRO A 38 -6.07 96.87 -21.64
C PRO A 38 -6.88 95.81 -22.38
N ASN A 39 -8.15 96.12 -22.63
CA ASN A 39 -9.05 95.25 -23.36
C ASN A 39 -8.34 94.92 -24.68
N PRO A 40 -8.01 93.64 -24.97
CA PRO A 40 -7.08 93.31 -26.04
C PRO A 40 -7.61 93.91 -27.35
N PRO A 41 -6.71 94.44 -28.21
CA PRO A 41 -7.11 95.03 -29.48
C PRO A 41 -8.04 94.05 -30.19
N MET A 42 -9.14 94.54 -30.79
CA MET A 42 -10.19 93.66 -31.33
C MET A 42 -9.65 92.60 -32.30
N GLU A 43 -8.53 92.89 -32.96
CA GLU A 43 -7.81 92.02 -33.89
C GLU A 43 -7.28 90.72 -33.25
N TYR A 44 -6.92 90.72 -31.96
CA TYR A 44 -6.36 89.54 -31.28
C TYR A 44 -7.41 88.70 -30.53
N ARG A 45 -8.62 89.23 -30.32
CA ARG A 45 -9.69 88.50 -29.61
C ARG A 45 -10.09 87.18 -30.27
N PRO A 46 -10.18 87.05 -31.60
CA PRO A 46 -10.46 85.77 -32.25
C PRO A 46 -9.36 84.74 -31.97
N MET A 47 -8.09 85.14 -32.10
CA MET A 47 -6.93 84.28 -31.85
C MET A 47 -6.87 83.78 -30.40
N ILE A 48 -7.15 84.65 -29.42
CA ILE A 48 -7.17 84.26 -28.00
C ILE A 48 -8.30 83.27 -27.71
N LYS A 49 -9.49 83.48 -28.27
CA LYS A 49 -10.62 82.54 -28.15
C LYS A 49 -10.29 81.19 -28.77
N ASP A 50 -9.62 81.18 -29.92
CA ASP A 50 -9.19 79.96 -30.58
C ASP A 50 -8.14 79.21 -29.76
N LEU A 51 -7.19 79.92 -29.16
CA LEU A 51 -6.17 79.32 -28.30
C LEU A 51 -6.78 78.70 -27.03
N ILE A 52 -7.74 79.38 -26.39
CA ILE A 52 -8.47 78.85 -25.23
C ILE A 52 -9.29 77.61 -25.63
N ARG A 53 -9.94 77.64 -26.79
CA ARG A 53 -10.71 76.51 -27.34
C ARG A 53 -9.81 75.30 -27.60
N ILE A 54 -8.66 75.50 -28.26
CA ILE A 54 -7.68 74.45 -28.55
C ILE A 54 -7.07 73.90 -27.25
N GLY A 55 -6.72 74.77 -26.31
CA GLY A 55 -6.20 74.37 -25.00
C GLY A 55 -7.21 73.51 -24.23
N SER A 56 -8.48 73.87 -24.25
CA SER A 56 -9.56 73.11 -23.61
C SER A 56 -9.73 71.71 -24.24
N GLN A 57 -9.63 71.61 -25.57
CA GLN A 57 -9.66 70.32 -26.27
C GLN A 57 -8.47 69.45 -25.89
N PHE A 58 -7.26 70.01 -25.82
CA PHE A 58 -6.05 69.28 -25.46
C PHE A 58 -6.12 68.72 -24.03
N ILE A 59 -6.66 69.50 -23.07
CA ILE A 59 -6.90 69.02 -21.70
C ILE A 59 -7.87 67.84 -21.71
N GLY A 60 -8.97 67.94 -22.46
CA GLY A 60 -9.94 66.84 -22.59
C GLY A 60 -9.34 65.56 -23.18
N TYR A 61 -8.50 65.67 -24.21
CA TYR A 61 -7.81 64.51 -24.79
C TYR A 61 -6.80 63.88 -23.82
N ARG A 62 -6.07 64.71 -23.06
CA ARG A 62 -5.12 64.23 -22.05
C ARG A 62 -5.83 63.44 -20.95
N GLU A 63 -6.93 63.98 -20.42
CA GLU A 63 -7.73 63.28 -19.41
C GLU A 63 -8.33 61.97 -19.93
N TYR A 64 -8.81 61.97 -21.17
CA TYR A 64 -9.30 60.75 -21.83
C TYR A 64 -8.20 59.70 -21.95
N ALA A 65 -7.00 60.08 -22.42
CA ALA A 65 -5.85 59.20 -22.53
C ALA A 65 -5.47 58.59 -21.16
N SER A 66 -5.37 59.41 -20.11
CA SER A 66 -5.06 58.93 -18.76
C SER A 66 -6.12 57.95 -18.23
N ARG A 67 -7.42 58.19 -18.46
CA ARG A 67 -8.48 57.24 -18.07
C ARG A 67 -8.39 55.92 -18.85
N THR A 68 -7.99 55.97 -20.11
CA THR A 68 -7.84 54.75 -20.92
C THR A 68 -6.63 53.94 -20.48
N GLU A 69 -5.52 54.58 -20.11
CA GLU A 69 -4.34 53.94 -19.54
C GLU A 69 -4.64 53.30 -18.18
N GLU A 70 -5.38 53.99 -17.31
CA GLU A 70 -5.83 53.44 -16.02
C GLU A 70 -6.71 52.20 -16.21
N LYS A 71 -7.69 52.26 -17.13
CA LYS A 71 -8.53 51.10 -17.47
C LYS A 71 -7.72 49.94 -18.04
N LEU A 72 -6.72 50.23 -18.87
CA LEU A 72 -5.82 49.22 -19.43
C LEU A 72 -4.98 48.58 -18.32
N ALA A 73 -4.45 49.37 -17.40
CA ALA A 73 -3.68 48.89 -16.25
C ALA A 73 -4.55 48.02 -15.33
N GLU A 74 -5.80 48.43 -15.07
CA GLU A 74 -6.74 47.64 -14.27
C GLU A 74 -7.11 46.32 -14.98
N ALA A 75 -7.39 46.36 -16.28
CA ALA A 75 -7.66 45.17 -17.07
C ALA A 75 -6.47 44.19 -17.04
N ASN A 76 -5.24 44.68 -17.19
CA ASN A 76 -4.04 43.86 -17.10
C ASN A 76 -3.86 43.23 -15.72
N LYS A 77 -4.14 43.98 -14.63
CA LYS A 77 -4.15 43.43 -13.27
C LYS A 77 -5.18 42.32 -13.11
N ARG A 78 -6.40 42.52 -13.64
CA ARG A 78 -7.47 41.51 -13.61
C ARG A 78 -7.09 40.26 -14.40
N VAL A 79 -6.49 40.42 -15.59
CA VAL A 79 -5.98 39.30 -16.39
C VAL A 79 -4.90 38.54 -15.64
N GLY A 80 -3.92 39.22 -15.03
CA GLY A 80 -2.89 38.56 -14.21
C GLY A 80 -3.47 37.76 -13.04
N ALA A 81 -4.47 38.30 -12.35
CA ALA A 81 -5.16 37.58 -11.28
C ALA A 81 -5.94 36.36 -11.78
N LEU A 82 -6.55 36.45 -12.96
CA LEU A 82 -7.24 35.32 -13.60
C LEU A 82 -6.27 34.22 -14.03
N VAL A 83 -5.10 34.58 -14.57
CA VAL A 83 -4.04 33.62 -14.93
C VAL A 83 -3.56 32.87 -13.70
N GLN A 84 -3.28 33.56 -12.58
CA GLN A 84 -2.89 32.89 -11.33
C GLN A 84 -3.96 31.93 -10.81
N LYS A 85 -5.24 32.34 -10.86
CA LYS A 85 -6.35 31.45 -10.47
C LYS A 85 -6.46 30.23 -11.39
N LEU A 86 -6.24 30.41 -12.69
CA LEU A 86 -6.24 29.32 -13.66
C LEU A 86 -5.11 28.32 -13.34
N GLU A 87 -3.88 28.80 -13.15
CA GLU A 87 -2.73 27.95 -12.79
C GLU A 87 -2.97 27.16 -11.50
N GLN A 88 -3.53 27.81 -10.48
CA GLN A 88 -3.90 27.14 -9.23
C GLN A 88 -4.98 26.06 -9.45
N SER A 89 -5.98 26.36 -10.28
CA SER A 89 -7.05 25.40 -10.60
C SER A 89 -6.55 24.22 -11.42
N GLU A 90 -5.62 24.43 -12.35
CA GLU A 90 -5.00 23.37 -13.13
C GLU A 90 -4.08 22.49 -12.26
N ALA A 91 -3.33 23.09 -11.35
CA ALA A 91 -2.52 22.36 -10.38
C ALA A 91 -3.40 21.50 -9.46
N ALA A 92 -4.54 22.04 -8.99
CA ALA A 92 -5.51 21.29 -8.21
C ALA A 92 -6.13 20.14 -9.02
N ARG A 93 -6.47 20.38 -10.29
CA ARG A 93 -7.01 19.35 -11.19
C ARG A 93 -6.02 18.22 -11.42
N LYS A 94 -4.74 18.53 -11.71
CA LYS A 94 -3.69 17.51 -11.91
C LYS A 94 -3.50 16.65 -10.65
N LYS A 95 -3.51 17.28 -9.46
CA LYS A 95 -3.47 16.54 -8.19
C LYS A 95 -4.68 15.61 -8.02
N ALA A 96 -5.87 16.11 -8.30
CA ALA A 96 -7.09 15.32 -8.21
C ALA A 96 -7.10 14.13 -9.21
N GLU A 97 -6.58 14.34 -10.41
CA GLU A 97 -6.45 13.29 -11.43
C GLU A 97 -5.48 12.18 -11.01
N LEU A 98 -4.34 12.54 -10.41
CA LEU A 98 -3.40 11.56 -9.85
C LEU A 98 -4.05 10.72 -8.75
N VAL A 99 -4.70 11.37 -7.78
CA VAL A 99 -5.41 10.67 -6.70
C VAL A 99 -6.51 9.75 -7.25
N ALA A 100 -7.25 10.19 -8.27
CA ALA A 100 -8.27 9.36 -8.91
C ALA A 100 -7.66 8.13 -9.62
N SER A 101 -6.50 8.29 -10.26
CA SER A 101 -5.80 7.20 -10.92
C SER A 101 -5.24 6.18 -9.92
N GLU A 102 -4.70 6.66 -8.79
CA GLU A 102 -4.21 5.83 -7.69
C GLU A 102 -5.36 5.05 -7.04
N ALA A 103 -6.47 5.71 -6.72
CA ALA A 103 -7.65 5.08 -6.15
C ALA A 103 -8.26 4.03 -7.09
N LYS A 104 -8.22 4.26 -8.41
CA LYS A 104 -8.67 3.28 -9.40
C LYS A 104 -7.76 2.05 -9.42
N ALA A 105 -6.44 2.25 -9.42
CA ALA A 105 -5.48 1.15 -9.37
C ALA A 105 -5.63 0.31 -8.09
N GLU A 106 -5.81 0.97 -6.93
CA GLU A 106 -6.04 0.29 -5.66
C GLU A 106 -7.36 -0.50 -5.66
N ALA A 107 -8.43 0.07 -6.23
CA ALA A 107 -9.71 -0.62 -6.36
C ALA A 107 -9.62 -1.85 -7.27
N ASP A 108 -8.86 -1.77 -8.37
CA ASP A 108 -8.64 -2.90 -9.27
C ASP A 108 -7.78 -4.00 -8.62
N GLU A 109 -6.76 -3.62 -7.83
CA GLU A 109 -5.98 -4.58 -7.03
C GLU A 109 -6.84 -5.26 -5.95
N ALA A 110 -7.68 -4.50 -5.25
CA ALA A 110 -8.60 -5.04 -4.26
C ALA A 110 -9.59 -6.04 -4.89
N ARG A 111 -10.12 -5.73 -6.08
CA ARG A 111 -10.98 -6.67 -6.84
C ARG A 111 -10.25 -7.95 -7.22
N ALA A 112 -8.99 -7.85 -7.63
CA ALA A 112 -8.18 -9.03 -7.95
C ALA A 112 -7.94 -9.92 -6.72
N LYS A 113 -7.70 -9.31 -5.54
CA LYS A 113 -7.58 -10.03 -4.26
C LYS A 113 -8.90 -10.69 -3.84
N VAL A 114 -10.04 -10.03 -4.02
CA VAL A 114 -11.34 -10.63 -3.73
C VAL A 114 -11.59 -11.86 -4.63
N ALA A 115 -11.32 -11.74 -5.93
CA ALA A 115 -11.47 -12.86 -6.86
C ALA A 115 -10.59 -14.07 -6.48
N SER A 116 -9.36 -13.84 -6.03
CA SER A 116 -8.49 -14.93 -5.58
C SER A 116 -8.94 -15.56 -4.25
N VAL A 117 -9.49 -14.76 -3.33
CA VAL A 117 -10.09 -15.26 -2.09
C VAL A 117 -11.33 -16.11 -2.38
N GLU A 118 -12.20 -15.70 -3.30
CA GLU A 118 -13.36 -16.49 -3.73
C GLU A 118 -12.95 -17.84 -4.34
N GLU A 119 -11.88 -17.86 -5.17
CA GLU A 119 -11.35 -19.10 -5.72
C GLU A 119 -10.80 -20.03 -4.62
N LEU A 120 -10.07 -19.48 -3.63
CA LEU A 120 -9.56 -20.23 -2.49
C LEU A 120 -10.70 -20.79 -1.62
N GLN A 121 -11.77 -20.02 -1.42
CA GLN A 121 -12.93 -20.47 -0.66
C GLN A 121 -13.64 -21.63 -1.35
N LYS A 122 -13.80 -21.57 -2.69
CA LYS A 122 -14.37 -22.68 -3.45
C LYS A 122 -13.51 -23.94 -3.33
N ARG A 123 -12.18 -23.81 -3.44
CA ARG A 123 -11.26 -24.94 -3.26
C ARG A 123 -11.32 -25.53 -1.85
N LEU A 124 -11.56 -24.70 -0.84
CA LEU A 124 -11.77 -25.15 0.54
C LEU A 124 -13.05 -25.98 0.65
N GLU A 125 -14.17 -25.49 0.13
CA GLU A 125 -15.46 -26.20 0.15
C GLU A 125 -15.39 -27.55 -0.59
N ASP A 126 -14.71 -27.58 -1.75
CA ASP A 126 -14.47 -28.81 -2.50
C ASP A 126 -13.61 -29.81 -1.69
N ALA A 127 -12.55 -29.32 -1.04
CA ALA A 127 -11.68 -30.14 -0.20
C ALA A 127 -12.38 -30.67 1.06
N GLU A 128 -13.23 -29.87 1.69
CA GLU A 128 -14.04 -30.27 2.84
C GLU A 128 -15.05 -31.36 2.46
N SER A 129 -15.70 -31.22 1.32
CA SER A 129 -16.62 -32.22 0.78
C SER A 129 -15.90 -33.54 0.52
N ALA A 130 -14.74 -33.49 -0.15
CA ALA A 130 -13.92 -34.67 -0.41
C ALA A 130 -13.41 -35.34 0.89
N LEU A 131 -13.03 -34.55 1.90
CA LEU A 131 -12.62 -35.07 3.20
C LEU A 131 -13.77 -35.80 3.90
N ASN A 132 -14.99 -35.25 3.84
CA ASN A 132 -16.15 -35.85 4.45
C ASN A 132 -16.52 -37.18 3.76
N GLU A 133 -16.47 -37.21 2.43
CA GLU A 133 -16.61 -38.44 1.65
C GLU A 133 -15.56 -39.49 2.06
N HIS A 134 -14.29 -39.10 2.18
CA HIS A 134 -13.24 -40.02 2.62
C HIS A 134 -13.50 -40.56 4.03
N LYS A 135 -13.92 -39.71 4.98
CA LYS A 135 -14.29 -40.15 6.34
C LYS A 135 -15.43 -41.15 6.34
N THR A 136 -16.49 -40.90 5.56
CA THR A 136 -17.61 -41.84 5.46
C THR A 136 -17.20 -43.16 4.80
N ALA A 137 -16.38 -43.10 3.74
CA ALA A 137 -15.83 -44.28 3.09
C ALA A 137 -14.93 -45.09 4.03
N GLN A 138 -14.11 -44.42 4.85
CA GLN A 138 -13.27 -45.05 5.86
C GLN A 138 -14.12 -45.71 6.94
N ALA A 139 -15.13 -45.02 7.49
CA ALA A 139 -16.04 -45.60 8.46
C ALA A 139 -16.77 -46.85 7.92
N ALA A 140 -17.18 -46.82 6.65
CA ALA A 140 -17.78 -47.98 5.99
C ALA A 140 -16.80 -49.16 5.84
N ARG A 141 -15.54 -48.88 5.49
CA ARG A 141 -14.46 -49.88 5.42
C ARG A 141 -14.19 -50.50 6.79
N GLU A 142 -14.07 -49.69 7.84
CA GLU A 142 -13.84 -50.14 9.21
C GLU A 142 -14.99 -51.01 9.73
N GLN A 143 -16.24 -50.59 9.49
CA GLN A 143 -17.40 -51.44 9.82
C GLN A 143 -17.38 -52.78 9.06
N GLY A 144 -16.95 -52.77 7.80
CA GLY A 144 -16.77 -53.98 7.01
C GLY A 144 -15.71 -54.92 7.59
N ILE A 145 -14.60 -54.37 8.07
CA ILE A 145 -13.53 -55.12 8.74
C ILE A 145 -14.06 -55.71 10.05
N LEU A 146 -14.70 -54.90 10.90
CA LEU A 146 -15.28 -55.34 12.17
C LEU A 146 -16.27 -56.50 11.99
N LYS A 147 -17.14 -56.43 10.96
CA LYS A 147 -18.07 -57.52 10.63
C LYS A 147 -17.34 -58.80 10.25
N ARG A 148 -16.28 -58.72 9.43
CA ARG A 148 -15.47 -59.89 9.05
C ARG A 148 -14.76 -60.49 10.26
N LEU A 149 -14.15 -59.64 11.09
CA LEU A 149 -13.39 -60.06 12.27
C LEU A 149 -14.31 -60.73 13.30
N LYS A 150 -15.50 -60.17 13.54
CA LYS A 150 -16.53 -60.78 14.38
C LYS A 150 -17.03 -62.13 13.84
N SER A 151 -17.12 -62.26 12.51
CA SER A 151 -17.45 -63.54 11.86
C SER A 151 -16.34 -64.58 12.02
N GLN A 152 -15.07 -64.17 11.86
CA GLN A 152 -13.91 -65.03 12.10
C GLN A 152 -13.85 -65.50 13.56
N ILE A 153 -14.00 -64.59 14.53
CA ILE A 153 -14.05 -64.93 15.97
C ILE A 153 -15.11 -66.01 16.24
N ARG A 154 -16.33 -65.83 15.70
CA ARG A 154 -17.39 -66.84 15.86
C ARG A 154 -17.01 -68.19 15.27
N ARG A 155 -16.38 -68.21 14.09
CA ARG A 155 -15.92 -69.46 13.45
C ARG A 155 -14.85 -70.15 14.31
N THR A 156 -13.88 -69.40 14.82
CA THR A 156 -12.84 -69.94 15.70
C THR A 156 -13.43 -70.44 17.01
N GLU A 157 -14.38 -69.71 17.63
CA GLU A 157 -15.09 -70.16 18.83
C GLU A 157 -15.89 -71.44 18.60
N THR A 158 -16.55 -71.57 17.44
CA THR A 158 -17.23 -72.83 17.09
C THR A 158 -16.28 -73.98 16.82
N GLN A 159 -15.08 -73.71 16.29
CA GLN A 159 -14.04 -74.73 16.10
C GLN A 159 -13.42 -75.17 17.42
N THR A 160 -13.21 -74.26 18.38
CA THR A 160 -12.71 -74.62 19.72
C THR A 160 -13.78 -75.29 20.60
N ASN A 161 -15.06 -75.10 20.28
CA ASN A 161 -16.19 -75.76 20.96
C ASN A 161 -16.62 -77.07 20.28
N GLN A 162 -16.08 -77.42 19.11
CA GLN A 162 -16.02 -78.82 18.69
C GLN A 162 -15.04 -79.47 19.66
N GLY A 163 -15.58 -80.25 20.60
CA GLY A 163 -14.80 -80.82 21.70
C GLY A 163 -13.51 -81.43 21.18
N PHE A 164 -12.39 -81.01 21.78
CA PHE A 164 -11.13 -81.72 21.67
C PHE A 164 -11.35 -83.13 22.20
N ASP A 165 -11.57 -84.06 21.28
CA ASP A 165 -11.69 -85.48 21.61
C ASP A 165 -10.28 -86.02 21.83
N LEU A 166 -9.81 -85.92 23.08
CA LEU A 166 -8.52 -86.42 23.56
C LEU A 166 -8.36 -87.94 23.34
N GLU A 167 -9.42 -88.65 22.95
CA GLU A 167 -9.41 -90.09 22.69
C GLU A 167 -9.04 -90.48 21.25
N ASN A 168 -8.95 -89.53 20.29
CA ASN A 168 -8.52 -89.82 18.91
C ASN A 168 -7.64 -88.70 18.28
N PRO A 169 -6.29 -88.79 18.35
CA PRO A 169 -5.37 -87.72 17.95
C PRO A 169 -5.12 -87.57 16.44
N VAL A 170 -5.88 -88.26 15.57
CA VAL A 170 -5.56 -88.33 14.12
C VAL A 170 -5.92 -87.05 13.36
N ASN A 171 -6.72 -86.15 13.94
CA ASN A 171 -7.10 -84.87 13.32
C ASN A 171 -7.10 -83.72 14.35
N ASP A 172 -6.01 -83.56 15.10
CA ASP A 172 -5.89 -82.47 16.08
C ASP A 172 -5.38 -81.17 15.41
N PRO A 173 -6.20 -80.12 15.30
CA PRO A 173 -5.79 -78.85 14.68
C PRO A 173 -4.64 -78.17 15.41
N LEU A 174 -4.41 -78.48 16.70
CA LEU A 174 -3.27 -77.96 17.45
C LEU A 174 -1.95 -78.59 17.01
N LEU A 175 -1.95 -79.88 16.68
CA LEU A 175 -0.78 -80.52 16.09
C LEU A 175 -0.51 -79.98 14.68
N ASP A 176 -1.54 -79.77 13.87
CA ASP A 176 -1.38 -79.20 12.53
C ASP A 176 -0.85 -77.76 12.56
N THR A 177 -1.34 -76.93 13.49
CA THR A 177 -0.85 -75.54 13.63
C THR A 177 0.57 -75.46 14.20
N LEU A 178 0.92 -76.34 15.15
CA LEU A 178 2.29 -76.45 15.64
C LEU A 178 3.24 -76.96 14.55
N SER A 179 2.81 -77.96 13.77
CA SER A 179 3.56 -78.49 12.63
C SER A 179 3.73 -77.46 11.51
N TYR A 180 2.69 -76.67 11.22
CA TYR A 180 2.77 -75.56 10.26
C TYR A 180 3.70 -74.43 10.73
N LEU A 181 3.70 -74.12 12.03
CA LEU A 181 4.61 -73.13 12.61
C LEU A 181 6.05 -73.64 12.70
N GLU A 182 6.25 -74.95 12.83
CA GLU A 182 7.56 -75.59 12.79
C GLU A 182 8.12 -75.62 11.35
N LEU A 183 7.27 -75.90 10.35
CA LEU A 183 7.63 -75.89 8.93
C LEU A 183 7.84 -74.48 8.35
N HIS A 184 6.99 -73.51 8.69
CA HIS A 184 6.99 -72.17 8.07
C HIS A 184 7.34 -71.03 9.02
N GLY A 185 7.66 -71.31 10.28
CA GLY A 185 7.95 -70.29 11.28
C GLY A 185 9.17 -69.43 10.92
N SER A 186 10.16 -69.98 10.21
CA SER A 186 11.30 -69.21 9.68
C SER A 186 10.87 -68.17 8.65
N GLU A 187 10.05 -68.56 7.67
CA GLU A 187 9.55 -67.69 6.61
C GLU A 187 8.63 -66.58 7.16
N ILE A 188 7.79 -66.91 8.15
CA ILE A 188 6.93 -65.92 8.82
C ILE A 188 7.79 -64.93 9.61
N ARG A 189 8.81 -65.41 10.34
CA ARG A 189 9.73 -64.53 11.09
C ARG A 189 10.52 -63.60 10.16
N GLU A 190 10.96 -64.11 9.02
CA GLU A 190 11.67 -63.33 8.01
C GLU A 190 10.76 -62.31 7.33
N GLY A 191 9.53 -62.70 6.96
CA GLY A 191 8.53 -61.78 6.41
C GLY A 191 8.17 -60.65 7.36
N VAL A 192 8.01 -60.96 8.65
CA VAL A 192 7.76 -59.94 9.69
C VAL A 192 8.96 -59.03 9.89
N ALA A 193 10.19 -59.58 9.89
CA ALA A 193 11.41 -58.77 9.98
C ALA A 193 11.58 -57.84 8.77
N ASN A 194 11.31 -58.33 7.56
CA ASN A 194 11.38 -57.55 6.33
C ASN A 194 10.29 -56.47 6.26
N ALA A 195 9.06 -56.78 6.67
CA ALA A 195 7.99 -55.80 6.78
C ALA A 195 8.29 -54.74 7.83
N SER A 196 8.86 -55.13 8.98
CA SER A 196 9.33 -54.21 10.02
C SER A 196 10.44 -53.30 9.51
N ALA A 197 11.37 -53.81 8.69
CA ALA A 197 12.42 -53.02 8.07
C ALA A 197 11.83 -52.01 7.05
N GLY A 198 10.89 -52.44 6.22
CA GLY A 198 10.18 -51.59 5.26
C GLY A 198 9.37 -50.48 5.93
N LEU A 199 8.66 -50.80 7.02
CA LEU A 199 7.93 -49.81 7.81
C LEU A 199 8.88 -48.85 8.54
N SER A 200 10.03 -49.33 9.03
CA SER A 200 11.06 -48.47 9.62
C SER A 200 11.66 -47.51 8.59
N THR A 201 11.71 -47.86 7.31
CA THR A 201 12.12 -46.93 6.23
C THR A 201 11.04 -45.91 5.87
N LEU A 202 9.76 -46.29 5.88
CA LEU A 202 8.65 -45.38 5.57
C LEU A 202 8.33 -44.42 6.73
N PHE A 203 8.55 -44.86 7.97
CA PHE A 203 8.21 -44.12 9.19
C PHE A 203 9.38 -44.09 10.19
N PRO A 204 10.50 -43.40 9.85
CA PRO A 204 11.73 -43.43 10.64
C PRO A 204 11.60 -42.83 12.05
N TYR A 205 10.60 -41.97 12.26
CA TYR A 205 10.34 -41.33 13.55
C TYR A 205 9.73 -42.27 14.60
N PHE A 206 9.01 -43.31 14.17
CA PHE A 206 8.32 -44.26 15.07
C PHE A 206 9.18 -45.48 15.41
N PHE A 207 10.19 -45.79 14.59
CA PHE A 207 11.07 -46.94 14.76
C PHE A 207 12.54 -46.49 14.74
N PRO A 208 13.04 -45.87 15.83
CA PRO A 208 14.43 -45.47 15.94
C PRO A 208 15.34 -46.71 15.85
N LYS A 209 16.34 -46.64 14.96
CA LYS A 209 17.30 -47.73 14.76
C LYS A 209 18.09 -47.93 16.06
N LYS A 210 18.17 -49.17 16.54
CA LYS A 210 19.02 -49.52 17.69
C LYS A 210 20.48 -49.27 17.29
N GLU A 211 21.11 -48.25 17.86
CA GLU A 211 22.55 -48.05 17.76
C GLU A 211 23.26 -49.22 18.44
N GLU A 212 24.20 -49.86 17.75
CA GLU A 212 25.10 -50.85 18.34
C GLU A 212 25.94 -50.19 19.46
N PRO A 213 26.18 -50.88 20.58
CA PRO A 213 27.02 -50.36 21.64
C PRO A 213 28.44 -50.16 21.11
N ARG A 214 28.86 -48.89 21.00
CA ARG A 214 30.22 -48.51 20.63
C ARG A 214 31.20 -49.20 21.57
N LEU A 215 32.02 -50.07 20.98
CA LEU A 215 33.14 -50.73 21.64
C LEU A 215 34.02 -49.69 22.34
N SER A 216 34.27 -49.97 23.61
CA SER A 216 35.26 -49.43 24.55
C SER A 216 36.37 -48.52 23.99
N LEU A 217 36.52 -47.38 24.65
CA LEU A 217 37.63 -46.43 24.65
C LEU A 217 39.02 -47.11 24.59
N PRO A 218 39.98 -46.59 23.79
CA PRO A 218 41.37 -46.99 23.91
C PRO A 218 42.02 -46.32 25.14
N LEU A 219 42.54 -47.14 26.05
CA LEU A 219 43.41 -46.73 27.17
C LEU A 219 44.68 -46.03 26.64
N PRO A 220 45.08 -44.88 27.20
CA PRO A 220 46.38 -44.29 26.89
C PRO A 220 47.51 -45.09 27.53
N ARG A 221 48.44 -45.59 26.71
CA ARG A 221 49.73 -46.15 27.15
C ARG A 221 50.58 -45.05 27.75
N ALA A 222 50.85 -45.14 29.06
CA ALA A 222 51.93 -44.39 29.70
C ALA A 222 53.28 -45.02 29.31
N SER A 223 54.02 -44.38 28.40
CA SER A 223 55.44 -44.69 28.18
C SER A 223 56.27 -43.92 29.19
N ILE A 224 56.85 -44.67 30.13
CA ILE A 224 57.82 -44.21 31.12
C ILE A 224 59.14 -43.95 30.37
N HIS A 225 59.62 -42.71 30.38
CA HIS A 225 61.00 -42.40 30.03
C HIS A 225 61.92 -42.83 31.17
N GLN A 226 62.62 -43.96 31.00
CA GLN A 226 63.84 -44.24 31.76
C GLN A 226 65.02 -43.61 31.04
N LYS A 227 65.67 -42.67 31.73
CA LYS A 227 67.01 -42.15 31.44
C LYS A 227 68.04 -43.14 31.97
N THR A 228 68.92 -43.59 31.09
CA THR A 228 70.26 -44.17 31.31
C THR A 228 70.93 -44.08 29.95
N LEU A 229 72.15 -43.58 29.75
CA LEU A 229 73.35 -43.60 30.56
C LEU A 229 74.29 -42.47 30.08
N ASP A 230 75.24 -42.11 30.95
CA ASP A 230 76.52 -41.51 30.59
C ASP A 230 77.26 -42.29 29.48
#